data_AF-T1AD49-F1
#
_entry.id   AF-T1AD49-F1
#
_cell.length_a   1.000
_cell.length_b   1.000
_cell.length_c   1.000
_cell.angle_alpha   90.00
_cell.angle_beta   90.00
_cell.angle_gamma   90.00
#
_symmetry.space_group_name_H-M   'P 1'
#
loop_
_entity.id
_entity.type
_entity.pdbx_description
1 polymer ?
#
loop_
_entity_poly.entity_id
_entity_poly.type
_entity_poly.pdbx_seq_one_letter_code
_entity_poly.pdbx_strand_id
1 'polypeptide(L)' 'FCSSADWMERNLMQRIEVCFPILDATLAQRVYDETLANYLGDNAQAWILQPDGRYERAARGDGPAHSAQRTLLAKLTG' A
#
# COMPACT_ATOMS: atom_id res chain seq x y z
N PHE A 1 0.54 -12.64 0.26
CA PHE A 1 -0.73 -13.00 -0.40
C PHE A 1 -1.22 -11.80 -1.19
N CYS A 2 -1.90 -12.02 -2.30
CA CYS A 2 -2.71 -11.02 -2.99
C CYS A 2 -4.18 -11.44 -2.91
N SER A 3 -5.07 -10.47 -2.75
CA SER A 3 -6.50 -10.71 -2.54
C SER A 3 -7.31 -9.67 -3.29
N SER A 4 -8.47 -10.07 -3.83
CA SER A 4 -9.48 -9.14 -4.34
C SER A 4 -10.36 -8.55 -3.23
N ALA A 5 -10.42 -9.20 -2.05
CA ALA A 5 -11.24 -8.79 -0.91
C ALA A 5 -10.53 -7.78 0.00
N ASP A 6 -11.28 -6.79 0.47
CA ASP A 6 -11.01 -6.06 1.72
C ASP A 6 -11.65 -6.77 2.94
N TRP A 7 -11.38 -6.28 4.16
CA TRP A 7 -11.93 -6.84 5.40
C TRP A 7 -13.32 -6.32 5.76
N MET A 8 -14.24 -6.34 4.81
CA MET A 8 -15.63 -5.94 5.05
C MET A 8 -16.54 -7.16 4.88
N GLU A 9 -17.58 -7.27 5.71
CA GLU A 9 -18.50 -8.41 5.75
C GLU A 9 -19.03 -8.80 4.36
N ARG A 10 -19.41 -7.79 3.57
CA ARG A 10 -19.88 -7.99 2.19
C ARG A 10 -18.90 -8.76 1.31
N ASN A 11 -17.59 -8.60 1.50
CA ASN A 11 -16.57 -9.26 0.70
C ASN A 11 -16.24 -10.63 1.28
N LEU A 12 -16.31 -10.78 2.61
CA LEU A 12 -15.99 -12.05 3.27
C LEU A 12 -17.13 -13.07 3.23
N MET A 13 -18.39 -12.62 3.16
CA MET A 13 -19.57 -13.49 3.34
C MET A 13 -20.54 -13.47 2.17
N GLN A 14 -20.52 -12.42 1.34
CA GLN A 14 -21.57 -12.18 0.34
C GLN A 14 -21.06 -12.08 -1.10
N ARG A 15 -19.74 -12.13 -1.32
CA ARG A 15 -19.12 -12.05 -2.65
C ARG A 15 -18.17 -13.21 -2.89
N ILE A 16 -18.00 -13.53 -4.16
CA ILE A 16 -16.95 -14.46 -4.60
C ILE A 16 -15.67 -13.66 -4.73
N GLU A 17 -14.68 -14.02 -3.93
CA GLU A 17 -13.37 -13.36 -3.87
C GLU A 17 -12.25 -14.38 -4.07
N VAL A 18 -11.10 -13.91 -4.57
CA VAL A 18 -9.92 -14.76 -4.79
C VAL A 18 -8.76 -14.23 -3.96
N CYS A 19 -8.12 -15.14 -3.23
CA CYS A 19 -6.89 -14.88 -2.50
C CYS A 19 -5.88 -15.98 -2.81
N PHE A 20 -4.65 -15.59 -3.12
CA PHE A 20 -3.60 -16.53 -3.48
C PHE A 20 -2.24 -16.16 -2.86
N PRO A 21 -1.42 -17.16 -2.52
CA PRO A 21 -0.05 -16.92 -2.09
C PRO A 21 0.83 -16.53 -3.27
N ILE A 22 1.83 -15.70 -3.01
CA ILE A 22 2.93 -15.49 -3.94
C ILE A 22 4.02 -16.47 -3.52
N LEU A 23 4.16 -17.57 -4.26
CA LEU A 23 5.07 -18.68 -3.89
C LEU A 23 6.53 -18.41 -4.28
N ASP A 24 6.75 -17.65 -5.36
CA ASP A 24 8.09 -17.25 -5.76
C ASP A 24 8.62 -16.15 -4.83
N ALA A 25 9.76 -16.41 -4.18
CA ALA A 25 10.35 -15.50 -3.20
C ALA A 25 10.77 -14.16 -3.80
N THR A 26 11.23 -14.16 -5.05
CA THR A 26 11.65 -12.94 -5.76
C THR A 26 10.44 -12.06 -6.05
N LEU A 27 9.34 -12.66 -6.51
CA LEU A 27 8.08 -11.95 -6.73
C LEU A 27 7.48 -11.45 -5.42
N ALA A 28 7.53 -12.24 -4.35
CA ALA A 28 7.03 -11.82 -3.04
C ALA A 28 7.80 -10.61 -2.51
N GLN A 29 9.14 -10.64 -2.62
CA GLN A 29 10.00 -9.53 -2.23
C GLN A 29 9.70 -8.27 -3.06
N ARG A 30 9.59 -8.42 -4.38
CA ARG A 30 9.24 -7.31 -5.27
C ARG A 30 7.90 -6.68 -4.93
N VAL A 31 6.87 -7.50 -4.67
CA VAL A 31 5.55 -6.99 -4.24
C VAL A 31 5.67 -6.23 -2.92
N TYR A 32 6.41 -6.76 -1.94
CA TYR A 32 6.64 -6.07 -0.66
C TYR A 32 7.32 -4.71 -0.85
N ASP A 33 8.41 -4.66 -1.62
CA ASP A 33 9.21 -3.46 -1.82
C ASP A 33 8.45 -2.38 -2.61
N GLU A 34 7.80 -2.76 -3.72
CA GLU A 34 7.12 -1.83 -4.63
C GLU A 34 5.78 -1.33 -4.07
N THR A 35 5.16 -2.11 -3.18
CA THR A 35 3.87 -1.77 -2.58
C THR A 35 4.04 -1.40 -1.11
N LEU A 36 4.02 -2.37 -0.20
CA LEU A 36 3.92 -2.14 1.24
C LEU A 36 5.02 -1.22 1.78
N ALA A 37 6.29 -1.52 1.52
CA ALA A 37 7.40 -0.71 2.00
C ALA A 37 7.38 0.70 1.38
N ASN A 38 7.16 0.80 0.07
CA ASN A 38 7.08 2.07 -0.65
C ASN A 38 5.96 2.99 -0.15
N TYR A 39 4.76 2.44 0.09
CA TYR A 39 3.62 3.22 0.59
C TYR A 39 3.74 3.58 2.07
N LEU A 40 4.33 2.73 2.90
CA LEU A 40 4.63 3.07 4.30
C LEU A 40 5.69 4.16 4.42
N GLY A 41 6.58 4.29 3.44
CA GLY A 41 7.56 5.37 3.36
C GLY A 41 7.02 6.70 2.78
N ASP A 42 5.76 6.75 2.32
CA ASP A 42 5.20 7.97 1.72
C ASP A 42 5.05 9.08 2.76
N ASN A 43 5.79 10.17 2.55
CA ASN A 43 5.77 11.36 3.40
C ASN A 43 5.24 12.60 2.66
N ALA A 44 4.75 12.43 1.44
CA ALA A 44 4.32 13.52 0.58
C ALA A 44 2.79 13.58 0.43
N GLN A 45 2.12 12.43 0.39
CA GLN A 45 0.69 12.27 0.09
C GLN A 45 -0.04 11.42 1.13
N ALA A 46 0.64 10.82 2.11
CA ALA A 46 0.01 10.03 3.17
C ALA A 46 -0.88 10.85 4.11
N TRP A 47 -1.96 10.21 4.58
CA TRP A 47 -2.87 10.73 5.60
C TRP A 47 -3.02 9.68 6.71
N ILE A 48 -2.99 10.13 7.95
CA ILE A 48 -3.12 9.29 9.15
C ILE A 48 -4.54 9.41 9.68
N LEU A 49 -5.19 8.26 9.82
CA LEU A 49 -6.49 8.15 10.46
C LEU A 49 -6.31 8.24 11.99
N GLN A 50 -6.95 9.23 12.59
CA GLN A 50 -6.99 9.42 14.04
C GLN A 50 -8.10 8.57 14.67
N PRO A 51 -8.02 8.27 15.99
CA PRO A 51 -9.05 7.48 16.69
C PRO A 51 -10.46 8.08 16.66
N ASP A 52 -10.58 9.39 16.43
CA ASP A 52 -11.85 10.11 16.32
C ASP A 52 -12.46 10.07 14.90
N GLY A 53 -11.82 9.36 13.96
CA GLY A 53 -12.26 9.22 12.58
C GLY A 53 -11.81 10.36 11.65
N ARG A 54 -11.10 11.38 12.17
CA ARG A 54 -10.55 12.45 11.34
C ARG A 54 -9.25 12.00 10.69
N TYR A 55 -9.01 12.52 9.49
CA TYR A 55 -7.76 12.32 8.78
C TYR A 55 -6.89 13.55 8.92
N GLU A 56 -5.63 13.33 9.28
CA GLU A 56 -4.61 14.37 9.31
C GLU A 56 -3.52 14.02 8.30
N ARG A 57 -3.00 15.03 7.60
CA ARG A 57 -1.93 14.79 6.64
C ARG A 57 -0.67 14.40 7.39
N ALA A 58 -0.01 13.31 6.96
CA ALA A 58 1.23 12.87 7.57
C ALA A 58 2.28 13.98 7.47
N ALA A 59 3.01 14.21 8.58
CA ALA A 59 4.11 15.15 8.58
C ALA A 59 5.21 14.64 7.63
N ARG A 60 5.70 15.52 6.77
CA ARG A 60 6.79 15.16 5.84
C ARG A 60 8.07 14.73 6.56
N GLY A 61 8.31 15.27 7.76
CA GLY A 61 9.59 15.19 8.45
C GLY A 61 10.69 15.97 7.71
N ASP A 62 11.94 15.78 8.14
CA ASP A 62 13.10 16.50 7.59
C ASP A 62 13.71 15.84 6.35
N GLY A 63 13.17 14.68 5.95
CA GLY A 63 13.65 13.92 4.80
C GLY A 63 13.28 14.52 3.44
N PRO A 64 13.90 14.01 2.35
CA PRO A 64 13.44 14.31 1.00
C PRO A 64 11.97 13.89 0.83
N ALA A 65 11.25 14.61 -0.04
CA ALA A 65 9.87 14.26 -0.36
C ALA A 65 9.83 12.92 -1.11
N HIS A 66 9.10 11.96 -0.56
CA HIS A 66 8.88 10.63 -1.11
C HIS A 66 7.40 10.48 -1.42
N SER A 67 7.08 10.37 -2.72
CA SER A 67 5.74 10.03 -3.20
C SER A 67 5.78 8.61 -3.76
N ALA A 68 5.03 7.70 -3.14
CA ALA A 68 5.06 6.28 -3.48
C ALA A 68 4.70 6.03 -4.95
N GLN A 69 3.66 6.71 -5.45
CA GLN A 69 3.18 6.55 -6.83
C GLN A 69 4.16 7.09 -7.86
N ARG A 70 4.72 8.28 -7.63
CA ARG A 70 5.70 8.87 -8.56
C ARG A 70 6.99 8.07 -8.60
N THR A 71 7.45 7.61 -7.44
CA THR A 71 8.65 6.77 -7.33
C THR A 71 8.47 5.45 -8.06
N LEU A 72 7.31 4.79 -7.87
CA LEU A 72 7.01 3.54 -8.56
C LEU A 72 6.90 3.73 -10.08
N LEU A 73 6.22 4.79 -10.53
CA LEU A 73 6.11 5.10 -11.95
C LEU A 73 7.49 5.30 -12.59
N ALA A 74 8.33 6.14 -11.99
CA ALA A 74 9.68 6.39 -12.48
C ALA A 74 10.53 5.11 -12.56
N LYS A 75 10.42 4.22 -11.57
CA LYS A 75 11.10 2.91 -11.58
C LYS A 75 10.66 2.00 -12.73
N LEU A 76 9.39 2.06 -13.13
CA LEU A 76 8.82 1.16 -14.15
C LEU A 76 8.92 1.71 -15.57
N THR A 77 9.08 3.02 -15.74
CA THR A 77 9.12 3.69 -17.05
C THR A 77 10.47 4.31 -17.41
N GLY A 78 11.43 4.33 -16.49
CA GLY A 78 12.81 4.75 -16.73
C GLY A 78 13.66 3.57 -17.18
#